data_AF-A0A3E2N3K6-F1
#
_entry.id   AF-A0A3E2N3K6-F1
#
_cell.length_a   1.000
_cell.length_b   1.000
_cell.length_c   1.000
_cell.angle_alpha   90.00
_cell.angle_beta   90.00
_cell.angle_gamma   90.00
#
_symmetry.space_group_name_H-M   'P 1'
#
loop_
_entity.id
_entity.type
_entity.pdbx_description
1 polymer ?
#
loop_
_entity_poly.entity_id
_entity_poly.type
_entity_poly.pdbx_seq_one_letter_code
_entity_poly.pdbx_strand_id
1 'polypeptide(L)'
;MRKIKKRIGALCLALGIAASTLFTPVTALAATGGYSESQLDGKLDTIYQGSIGDCGAVSAIQALDNSKYGRKIFRKMITDNYNGTYTLNFGGGRVTVTEDDVYNAYIEGDLDARVIEAGLQKAMNVYNGCFACDVFTRMTGFRQRTYRSSNKTEIMNTMAAKCQNGEGITAACDFNIADPDKGIIGDGGHSYSIKSVNKNTVVVINPWDTSGLISMPRSQFERAIRYMTYVDDAAKNVVVYWE
;
A
#
# COMPACT_ATOMS: atom_id res chain seq x y z
N MET A 1 -75.68 -24.95 -27.43
CA MET A 1 -75.30 -25.19 -28.85
C MET A 1 -74.57 -23.98 -29.40
N ARG A 2 -73.32 -24.17 -29.88
CA ARG A 2 -72.64 -23.46 -31.01
C ARG A 2 -72.48 -21.92 -30.93
N LYS A 3 -71.32 -21.26 -31.10
CA LYS A 3 -70.06 -21.58 -31.82
C LYS A 3 -68.85 -20.78 -31.28
N ILE A 4 -67.70 -21.41 -31.47
CA ILE A 4 -66.32 -20.90 -31.46
C ILE A 4 -66.11 -19.74 -32.45
N LYS A 5 -65.26 -18.75 -32.11
CA LYS A 5 -64.30 -18.13 -33.05
C LYS A 5 -62.98 -17.79 -32.33
N LYS A 6 -61.88 -18.40 -32.80
CA LYS A 6 -60.48 -17.97 -32.60
C LYS A 6 -60.11 -16.91 -33.64
N ARG A 7 -59.17 -16.00 -33.31
CA ARG A 7 -58.00 -15.51 -34.08
C ARG A 7 -57.38 -14.32 -33.33
N ILE A 8 -56.17 -14.46 -32.76
CA ILE A 8 -54.83 -14.15 -33.32
C ILE A 8 -54.59 -12.66 -33.59
N GLY A 9 -53.59 -12.11 -32.88
CA GLY A 9 -52.61 -11.18 -33.44
C GLY A 9 -52.73 -9.72 -33.00
N ALA A 10 -51.80 -9.27 -32.15
CA ALA A 10 -50.97 -8.09 -32.41
C ALA A 10 -49.96 -7.92 -31.28
N LEU A 11 -48.71 -8.29 -31.59
CA LEU A 11 -47.51 -7.95 -30.84
C LEU A 11 -47.22 -6.47 -31.14
N CYS A 12 -47.37 -5.56 -30.17
CA CYS A 12 -46.93 -4.18 -30.31
C CYS A 12 -45.79 -3.89 -29.34
N LEU A 13 -44.62 -3.87 -29.97
CA LEU A 13 -43.37 -3.22 -29.61
C LEU A 13 -43.56 -1.97 -28.72
N ALA A 14 -42.96 -1.98 -27.52
CA ALA A 14 -42.70 -0.76 -26.76
C ALA A 14 -41.18 -0.62 -26.58
N LEU A 15 -40.55 0.06 -27.55
CA LEU A 15 -39.23 0.68 -27.37
C LEU A 15 -39.44 1.94 -26.53
N GLY A 16 -38.96 1.90 -25.29
CA GLY A 16 -38.86 3.06 -24.41
C GLY A 16 -37.47 3.10 -23.80
N ILE A 17 -36.56 3.81 -24.46
CA ILE A 17 -35.22 4.12 -23.97
C ILE A 17 -35.38 5.11 -22.81
N ALA A 18 -35.09 4.67 -21.59
CA ALA A 18 -34.80 5.56 -20.46
C ALA A 18 -33.33 5.36 -20.07
N ALA A 19 -32.47 6.11 -20.77
CA ALA A 19 -31.07 6.29 -20.41
C ALA A 19 -30.99 7.33 -19.30
N SER A 20 -30.83 6.90 -18.04
CA SER A 20 -30.27 7.73 -16.96
C SER A 20 -30.07 6.91 -15.68
N THR A 21 -29.05 6.06 -15.67
CA THR A 21 -28.50 5.53 -14.41
C THR A 21 -27.00 5.77 -14.37
N LEU A 22 -26.66 6.89 -13.74
CA LEU A 22 -25.60 7.03 -12.75
C LEU A 22 -24.30 6.25 -13.07
N PHE A 23 -23.36 6.94 -13.72
CA PHE A 23 -21.94 6.61 -13.64
C PHE A 23 -21.49 6.83 -12.18
N THR A 24 -21.67 5.81 -11.36
CA THR A 24 -20.80 5.62 -10.19
C THR A 24 -19.57 4.89 -10.69
N PRO A 25 -18.34 5.37 -10.44
CA PRO A 25 -17.16 4.58 -10.76
C PRO A 25 -17.24 3.31 -9.90
N VAL A 26 -17.45 2.18 -10.57
CA VAL A 26 -17.33 0.86 -9.96
C VAL A 26 -15.87 0.73 -9.57
N THR A 27 -15.58 0.83 -8.27
CA THR A 27 -14.35 0.25 -7.72
C THR A 27 -14.32 -1.20 -8.16
N ALA A 28 -13.43 -1.54 -9.09
CA ALA A 28 -13.23 -2.90 -9.53
C ALA A 28 -12.93 -3.77 -8.29
N LEU A 29 -13.88 -4.62 -7.93
CA LEU A 29 -13.68 -5.69 -6.97
C LEU A 29 -14.09 -6.98 -7.68
N ALA A 30 -13.28 -7.36 -8.67
CA ALA A 30 -13.36 -8.66 -9.31
C ALA A 30 -12.35 -9.59 -8.62
N ALA A 31 -12.78 -10.27 -7.56
CA ALA A 31 -12.04 -11.36 -6.98
C ALA A 31 -12.12 -12.58 -7.91
N THR A 32 -11.23 -12.65 -8.90
CA THR A 32 -10.92 -13.89 -9.63
C THR A 32 -9.63 -14.45 -9.07
N GLY A 33 -9.54 -15.74 -8.75
CA GLY A 33 -8.30 -16.36 -8.25
C GLY A 33 -7.28 -16.54 -9.37
N GLY A 34 -6.55 -15.47 -9.72
CA GLY A 34 -5.51 -15.48 -10.74
C GLY A 34 -4.13 -15.22 -10.13
N TYR A 35 -3.12 -15.14 -10.98
CA TYR A 35 -1.75 -14.83 -10.56
C TYR A 35 -1.68 -13.34 -10.20
N SER A 36 -1.23 -13.01 -8.98
CA SER A 36 -1.13 -11.63 -8.46
C SER A 36 -0.39 -10.67 -9.41
N GLU A 37 0.53 -11.21 -10.21
CA GLU A 37 1.24 -10.52 -11.29
C GLU A 37 0.35 -9.96 -12.41
N SER A 38 -0.94 -10.27 -12.43
CA SER A 38 -1.86 -9.87 -13.50
C SER A 38 -3.16 -9.26 -13.01
N GLN A 39 -3.31 -9.03 -11.70
CA GLN A 39 -4.60 -8.69 -11.10
C GLN A 39 -4.56 -7.35 -10.39
N LEU A 40 -5.59 -6.54 -10.66
CA LEU A 40 -5.93 -5.38 -9.84
C LEU A 40 -7.07 -5.76 -8.91
N ASP A 41 -6.73 -6.42 -7.80
CA ASP A 41 -7.70 -6.97 -6.86
C ASP A 41 -7.78 -6.16 -5.55
N GLY A 42 -6.92 -5.13 -5.42
CA GLY A 42 -6.86 -4.27 -4.26
C GLY A 42 -6.35 -4.98 -3.00
N LYS A 43 -5.66 -6.10 -3.16
CA LYS A 43 -4.86 -6.74 -2.12
C LYS A 43 -3.41 -6.69 -2.56
N LEU A 44 -2.53 -6.73 -1.58
CA LEU A 44 -1.10 -6.74 -1.84
C LEU A 44 -0.59 -8.14 -1.53
N ASP A 45 -0.11 -8.84 -2.54
CA ASP A 45 0.60 -10.10 -2.39
C ASP A 45 2.11 -9.89 -2.24
N THR A 46 2.90 -10.95 -2.36
CA THR A 46 4.35 -10.86 -2.30
C THR A 46 4.89 -10.00 -3.44
N ILE A 47 5.70 -9.02 -3.05
CA ILE A 47 6.47 -8.16 -3.94
C ILE A 47 7.96 -8.28 -3.64
N TYR A 48 8.77 -7.97 -4.65
CA TYR A 48 10.22 -7.97 -4.58
C TYR A 48 10.74 -6.63 -5.09
N GLN A 49 11.66 -6.04 -4.34
CA GLN A 49 12.40 -4.88 -4.82
C GLN A 49 13.32 -5.32 -5.98
N GLY A 50 13.27 -4.58 -7.09
CA GLY A 50 14.19 -4.75 -8.20
C GLY A 50 15.62 -4.26 -7.89
N SER A 51 16.42 -4.04 -8.93
CA SER A 51 17.85 -3.70 -8.79
C SER A 51 18.13 -2.19 -8.57
N ILE A 52 17.23 -1.46 -7.93
CA ILE A 52 17.34 -0.01 -7.74
C ILE A 52 17.22 0.40 -6.27
N GLY A 53 17.68 1.60 -5.91
CA GLY A 53 17.71 2.10 -4.52
C GLY A 53 16.35 2.56 -3.96
N ASP A 54 15.25 1.93 -4.32
CA ASP A 54 13.88 2.31 -3.94
C ASP A 54 13.33 1.55 -2.72
N CYS A 55 14.20 0.94 -1.90
CA CYS A 55 13.83 0.15 -0.71
C CYS A 55 12.84 0.88 0.22
N GLY A 56 12.94 2.22 0.35
CA GLY A 56 12.01 3.04 1.11
C GLY A 56 10.59 3.05 0.53
N ALA A 57 10.46 3.07 -0.80
CA ALA A 57 9.18 2.96 -1.51
C ALA A 57 8.58 1.56 -1.36
N VAL A 58 9.36 0.52 -1.64
CA VAL A 58 8.87 -0.86 -1.53
C VAL A 58 8.44 -1.18 -0.10
N SER A 59 9.23 -0.78 0.90
CA SER A 59 8.88 -0.94 2.32
C SER A 59 7.60 -0.19 2.71
N ALA A 60 7.41 1.02 2.18
CA ALA A 60 6.20 1.80 2.44
C ALA A 60 4.96 1.21 1.76
N ILE A 61 5.06 0.73 0.52
CA ILE A 61 3.97 0.03 -0.18
C ILE A 61 3.59 -1.23 0.59
N GLN A 62 4.58 -2.07 0.93
CA GLN A 62 4.36 -3.27 1.74
C GLN A 62 3.64 -2.94 3.05
N ALA A 63 4.04 -1.87 3.74
CA ALA A 63 3.48 -1.47 5.03
C ALA A 63 1.99 -1.13 4.98
N LEU A 64 1.40 -0.89 3.80
CA LEU A 64 -0.04 -0.71 3.66
C LEU A 64 -0.80 -1.98 4.05
N ASP A 65 -0.30 -3.17 3.71
CA ASP A 65 -0.97 -4.42 4.05
C ASP A 65 -0.96 -4.68 5.57
N ASN A 66 -0.05 -4.06 6.32
CA ASN A 66 0.15 -4.35 7.73
C ASN A 66 -0.91 -3.72 8.66
N SER A 67 -1.77 -2.81 8.16
CA SER A 67 -2.82 -2.17 8.97
C SER A 67 -4.18 -2.11 8.30
N LYS A 68 -5.24 -2.02 9.11
CA LYS A 68 -6.61 -1.80 8.63
C LYS A 68 -6.73 -0.49 7.84
N TYR A 69 -6.02 0.56 8.28
CA TYR A 69 -5.99 1.84 7.60
C TYR A 69 -5.28 1.75 6.25
N GLY A 70 -4.08 1.15 6.23
CA GLY A 70 -3.27 0.94 5.02
C GLY A 70 -4.03 0.14 3.96
N ARG A 71 -4.60 -1.02 4.33
CA ARG A 71 -5.44 -1.83 3.41
C ARG A 71 -6.68 -1.08 2.93
N LYS A 72 -7.21 -0.13 3.70
CA LYS A 72 -8.34 0.69 3.28
C LYS A 72 -7.95 1.73 2.22
N ILE A 73 -6.77 2.35 2.36
CA ILE A 73 -6.29 3.29 1.34
C ILE A 73 -5.82 2.57 0.08
N PHE A 74 -5.14 1.41 0.21
CA PHE A 74 -4.68 0.59 -0.90
C PHE A 74 -5.82 0.21 -1.86
N ARG A 75 -6.91 -0.38 -1.33
CA ARG A 75 -8.12 -0.76 -2.08
C ARG A 75 -8.81 0.37 -2.85
N LYS A 76 -8.50 1.62 -2.54
CA LYS A 76 -9.09 2.82 -3.17
C LYS A 76 -8.07 3.61 -3.98
N MET A 77 -6.80 3.19 -3.95
CA MET A 77 -5.72 3.96 -4.52
C MET A 77 -5.79 3.94 -6.03
N ILE A 78 -6.08 2.77 -6.63
CA ILE A 78 -6.08 2.57 -8.07
C ILE A 78 -7.49 2.67 -8.65
N THR A 79 -7.61 3.35 -9.78
CA THR A 79 -8.79 3.32 -10.65
C THR A 79 -8.31 2.88 -12.03
N ASP A 80 -8.74 1.71 -12.49
CA ASP A 80 -8.58 1.30 -13.88
C ASP A 80 -9.54 2.12 -14.75
N ASN A 81 -8.99 2.77 -15.78
CA ASN A 81 -9.76 3.58 -16.73
C ASN A 81 -10.25 2.75 -17.94
N TYR A 82 -9.92 1.46 -18.01
CA TYR A 82 -10.30 0.50 -19.06
C TYR A 82 -9.87 0.94 -20.47
N ASN A 83 -8.77 1.70 -20.55
CA ASN A 83 -8.22 2.23 -21.80
C ASN A 83 -6.68 2.14 -21.85
N GLY A 84 -6.08 1.22 -21.08
CA GLY A 84 -4.63 1.08 -20.94
C GLY A 84 -3.98 2.13 -20.05
N THR A 85 -4.77 2.80 -19.20
CA THR A 85 -4.28 3.74 -18.19
C THR A 85 -4.90 3.50 -16.82
N TYR A 86 -4.14 3.81 -15.79
CA TYR A 86 -4.57 3.72 -14.40
C TYR A 86 -4.47 5.09 -13.76
N THR A 87 -5.46 5.46 -12.96
CA THR A 87 -5.36 6.64 -12.13
C THR A 87 -5.19 6.29 -10.66
N LEU A 88 -4.11 6.82 -10.09
CA LEU A 88 -3.79 6.73 -8.68
C LEU A 88 -4.32 7.97 -7.95
N ASN A 89 -5.13 7.72 -6.93
CA ASN A 89 -5.76 8.73 -6.07
C ASN A 89 -4.98 8.88 -4.77
N PHE A 90 -3.71 9.28 -4.84
CA PHE A 90 -2.94 9.56 -3.63
C PHE A 90 -3.56 10.73 -2.86
N GLY A 91 -3.46 10.71 -1.53
CA GLY A 91 -3.89 11.83 -0.70
C GLY A 91 -3.14 13.12 -1.00
N GLY A 92 -1.87 13.03 -1.45
CA GLY A 92 -1.08 14.18 -1.91
C GLY A 92 -1.44 14.68 -3.32
N GLY A 93 -2.33 14.00 -4.05
CA GLY A 93 -2.77 14.39 -5.39
C GLY A 93 -2.96 13.21 -6.35
N ARG A 94 -3.76 13.42 -7.40
CA ARG A 94 -4.10 12.41 -8.40
C ARG A 94 -3.05 12.36 -9.51
N VAL A 95 -2.70 11.16 -9.97
CA VAL A 95 -1.74 10.93 -11.07
C VAL A 95 -2.24 9.81 -11.97
N THR A 96 -2.09 9.97 -13.29
CA THR A 96 -2.41 8.92 -14.26
C THR A 96 -1.12 8.34 -14.85
N VAL A 97 -1.10 7.01 -14.96
CA VAL A 97 -0.03 6.22 -15.58
C VAL A 97 -0.60 5.37 -16.69
N THR A 98 0.22 5.04 -17.68
CA THR A 98 -0.08 4.12 -18.79
C THR A 98 0.41 2.72 -18.45
N GLU A 99 0.01 1.73 -19.25
CA GLU A 99 0.60 0.38 -19.18
C GLU A 99 2.13 0.39 -19.39
N ASP A 100 2.65 1.26 -20.26
CA ASP A 100 4.11 1.41 -20.45
C ASP A 100 4.81 1.88 -19.17
N ASP A 101 4.19 2.79 -18.39
CA ASP A 101 4.77 3.20 -17.11
C ASP A 101 4.82 2.02 -16.12
N VAL A 102 3.77 1.18 -16.11
CA VAL A 102 3.65 0.00 -15.22
C VAL A 102 4.61 -1.10 -15.64
N TYR A 103 4.82 -1.28 -16.95
CA TYR A 103 5.81 -2.21 -17.49
C TYR A 103 7.24 -1.83 -17.08
N ASN A 104 7.51 -0.54 -16.90
CA ASN A 104 8.82 -0.02 -16.47
C ASN A 104 8.95 0.16 -14.95
N ALA A 105 7.98 -0.32 -14.16
CA ALA A 105 8.08 -0.40 -12.71
C ALA A 105 9.25 -1.32 -12.29
N TYR A 106 9.96 -1.00 -11.20
CA TYR A 106 11.09 -1.79 -10.72
C TYR A 106 10.67 -2.90 -9.74
N ILE A 107 9.54 -2.74 -9.07
CA ILE A 107 8.92 -3.76 -8.25
C ILE A 107 8.50 -4.93 -9.13
N GLU A 108 8.76 -6.14 -8.66
CA GLU A 108 8.29 -7.38 -9.27
C GLU A 108 7.19 -8.01 -8.41
N GLY A 109 6.40 -8.90 -9.03
CA GLY A 109 5.27 -9.58 -8.40
C GLY A 109 3.96 -8.86 -8.66
N ASP A 110 3.25 -8.54 -7.59
CA ASP A 110 1.90 -7.97 -7.57
C ASP A 110 1.68 -6.79 -8.55
N LEU A 111 0.59 -6.84 -9.33
CA LEU A 111 0.26 -5.79 -10.30
C LEU A 111 -0.21 -4.50 -9.62
N ASP A 112 -1.02 -4.57 -8.54
CA ASP A 112 -1.43 -3.38 -7.78
C ASP A 112 -0.20 -2.60 -7.28
N ALA A 113 0.84 -3.30 -6.80
CA ALA A 113 2.09 -2.69 -6.35
C ALA A 113 2.85 -1.98 -7.47
N ARG A 114 3.00 -2.60 -8.65
CA ARG A 114 3.67 -2.00 -9.81
C ARG A 114 2.93 -0.78 -10.34
N VAL A 115 1.59 -0.81 -10.35
CA VAL A 115 0.79 0.37 -10.71
C VAL A 115 1.03 1.49 -9.71
N ILE A 116 1.06 1.19 -8.41
CA ILE A 116 1.34 2.17 -7.35
C ILE A 116 2.72 2.78 -7.51
N GLU A 117 3.75 1.96 -7.71
CA GLU A 117 5.11 2.42 -7.97
C GLU A 117 5.15 3.36 -9.18
N ALA A 118 4.61 2.96 -10.33
CA ALA A 118 4.63 3.76 -11.54
C ALA A 118 4.08 5.18 -11.28
N GLY A 119 3.00 5.27 -10.49
CA GLY A 119 2.45 6.57 -10.14
C GLY A 119 3.26 7.32 -9.07
N LEU A 120 3.95 6.64 -8.15
CA LEU A 120 4.91 7.27 -7.23
C LEU A 120 6.12 7.83 -7.98
N GLN A 121 6.68 7.09 -8.93
CA GLN A 121 7.80 7.53 -9.79
C GLN A 121 7.45 8.83 -10.53
N LYS A 122 6.20 8.97 -11.02
CA LYS A 122 5.73 10.23 -11.62
C LYS A 122 5.45 11.35 -10.61
N ALA A 123 5.02 10.99 -9.40
CA ALA A 123 4.49 11.94 -8.44
C ALA A 123 5.52 12.53 -7.48
N MET A 124 6.63 11.83 -7.26
CA MET A 124 7.65 12.18 -6.29
C MET A 124 8.88 12.76 -6.99
N ASN A 125 9.42 13.86 -6.46
CA ASN A 125 10.66 14.46 -6.98
C ASN A 125 11.86 13.54 -6.81
N VAL A 126 11.87 12.74 -5.74
CA VAL A 126 12.90 11.74 -5.44
C VAL A 126 12.17 10.46 -5.11
N TYR A 127 12.21 9.50 -6.03
CA TYR A 127 11.69 8.14 -5.82
C TYR A 127 12.84 7.18 -5.44
N ASN A 128 13.89 7.15 -6.25
CA ASN A 128 15.10 6.39 -5.95
C ASN A 128 15.84 7.03 -4.78
N GLY A 129 16.12 6.26 -3.72
CA GLY A 129 16.71 6.74 -2.48
C GLY A 129 15.73 7.48 -1.57
N CYS A 130 14.42 7.41 -1.84
CA CYS A 130 13.43 8.05 -0.97
C CYS A 130 13.34 7.39 0.40
N PHE A 131 12.92 8.18 1.40
CA PHE A 131 12.52 7.62 2.68
C PHE A 131 11.06 7.18 2.63
N ALA A 132 10.74 6.11 3.38
CA ALA A 132 9.37 5.62 3.50
C ALA A 132 8.38 6.70 3.97
N CYS A 133 8.82 7.69 4.76
CA CYS A 133 7.97 8.80 5.19
C CYS A 133 7.50 9.70 4.04
N ASP A 134 8.31 9.87 3.00
CA ASP A 134 7.95 10.67 1.83
C ASP A 134 6.86 9.97 1.02
N VAL A 135 6.98 8.65 0.91
CA VAL A 135 6.01 7.77 0.27
C VAL A 135 4.70 7.76 1.06
N PHE A 136 4.76 7.62 2.39
CA PHE A 136 3.58 7.74 3.25
C PHE A 136 2.92 9.11 3.15
N THR A 137 3.69 10.19 3.14
CA THR A 137 3.17 11.55 2.94
C THR A 137 2.48 11.67 1.59
N ARG A 138 3.06 11.11 0.53
CA ARG A 138 2.45 11.11 -0.79
C ARG A 138 1.12 10.35 -0.78
N MET A 139 1.13 9.09 -0.34
CA MET A 139 -0.04 8.22 -0.34
C MET A 139 -1.19 8.75 0.51
N THR A 140 -0.88 9.33 1.68
CA THR A 140 -1.90 9.76 2.66
C THR A 140 -2.29 11.23 2.51
N GLY A 141 -1.42 12.07 1.96
CA GLY A 141 -1.54 13.53 1.98
C GLY A 141 -1.25 14.15 3.36
N PHE A 142 -0.80 13.34 4.34
CA PHE A 142 -0.53 13.82 5.69
C PHE A 142 0.83 14.52 5.77
N ARG A 143 0.91 15.50 6.67
CA ARG A 143 2.16 16.21 6.95
C ARG A 143 3.07 15.36 7.84
N GLN A 144 4.38 15.48 7.64
CA GLN A 144 5.34 14.84 8.51
C GLN A 144 5.47 15.59 9.84
N ARG A 145 5.61 14.84 10.93
CA ARG A 145 6.00 15.34 12.24
C ARG A 145 7.22 14.60 12.74
N THR A 146 8.31 15.35 12.90
CA THR A 146 9.62 14.78 13.24
C THR A 146 9.89 14.86 14.74
N TYR A 147 10.34 13.74 15.29
CA TYR A 147 10.71 13.55 16.68
C TYR A 147 12.17 13.09 16.78
N ARG A 148 12.80 13.35 17.93
CA ARG A 148 14.17 12.92 18.26
C ARG A 148 14.18 11.99 19.48
N SER A 149 15.34 11.38 19.73
CA SER A 149 15.66 10.31 20.69
C SER A 149 14.75 10.13 21.93
N SER A 150 14.36 11.19 22.63
CA SER A 150 13.51 11.08 23.84
C SER A 150 12.12 10.48 23.60
N ASN A 151 11.63 10.44 22.35
CA ASN A 151 10.28 9.96 22.03
C ASN A 151 10.22 8.49 21.57
N LYS A 152 11.38 7.80 21.46
CA LYS A 152 11.47 6.44 20.91
C LYS A 152 10.51 5.48 21.62
N THR A 153 10.57 5.45 22.95
CA THR A 153 9.74 4.56 23.78
C THR A 153 8.24 4.83 23.60
N GLU A 154 7.85 6.10 23.53
CA GLU A 154 6.44 6.48 23.34
C GLU A 154 5.93 6.06 21.96
N ILE A 155 6.69 6.35 20.89
CA ILE A 155 6.37 5.94 19.52
C ILE A 155 6.20 4.42 19.43
N MET A 156 7.15 3.66 20.01
CA MET A 156 7.09 2.21 20.03
C MET A 156 5.90 1.68 20.83
N ASN A 157 5.55 2.31 21.95
CA ASN A 157 4.37 1.94 22.74
C ASN A 157 3.07 2.24 21.99
N THR A 158 2.99 3.36 21.27
CA THR A 158 1.84 3.70 20.42
C THR A 158 1.66 2.66 19.31
N MET A 159 2.73 2.29 18.60
CA MET A 159 2.67 1.22 17.60
C MET A 159 2.26 -0.12 18.21
N ALA A 160 2.81 -0.49 19.37
CA ALA A 160 2.45 -1.71 20.07
C ALA A 160 0.96 -1.75 20.46
N ALA A 161 0.40 -0.63 20.92
CA ALA A 161 -1.01 -0.52 21.28
C ALA A 161 -1.92 -0.71 20.05
N LYS A 162 -1.58 -0.10 18.91
CA LYS A 162 -2.33 -0.31 17.64
C LYS A 162 -2.30 -1.77 17.19
N CYS A 163 -1.14 -2.44 17.29
CA CYS A 163 -1.04 -3.88 17.02
C CYS A 163 -1.90 -4.70 18.00
N GLN A 164 -1.84 -4.41 19.30
CA GLN A 164 -2.62 -5.11 20.32
C GLN A 164 -4.14 -4.97 20.12
N ASN A 165 -4.60 -3.80 19.67
CA ASN A 165 -6.00 -3.53 19.37
C ASN A 165 -6.46 -4.12 18.02
N GLY A 166 -5.57 -4.84 17.31
CA GLY A 166 -5.86 -5.43 16.00
C GLY A 166 -6.05 -4.39 14.90
N GLU A 167 -5.57 -3.16 15.07
CA GLU A 167 -5.51 -2.14 14.01
C GLU A 167 -4.35 -2.43 13.06
N GLY A 168 -3.25 -2.95 13.61
CA GLY A 168 -1.97 -3.06 12.90
C GLY A 168 -1.30 -1.69 12.74
N ILE A 169 -0.21 -1.66 11.99
CA ILE A 169 0.60 -0.45 11.78
C ILE A 169 1.03 -0.34 10.33
N THR A 170 1.07 0.88 9.80
CA THR A 170 1.70 1.19 8.52
C THR A 170 2.95 1.98 8.85
N ALA A 171 4.07 1.26 8.88
CA ALA A 171 5.33 1.74 9.44
C ALA A 171 6.53 1.12 8.73
N ALA A 172 7.66 1.82 8.76
CA ALA A 172 8.93 1.40 8.19
C ALA A 172 10.10 1.93 9.03
N CYS A 173 11.28 1.33 8.87
CA CYS A 173 12.50 1.67 9.61
C CYS A 173 13.76 1.42 8.80
N ASP A 174 14.90 1.88 9.34
CA ASP A 174 16.24 1.41 8.99
C ASP A 174 17.13 1.35 10.26
N PHE A 175 18.30 0.73 10.13
CA PHE A 175 19.17 0.39 11.27
C PHE A 175 20.58 0.97 11.12
N ASN A 176 21.17 1.34 12.26
CA ASN A 176 22.60 1.68 12.45
C ASN A 176 23.44 0.49 12.93
N ILE A 177 22.80 -0.60 13.36
CA ILE A 177 23.48 -1.79 13.86
C ILE A 177 22.98 -2.99 13.07
N ALA A 178 23.92 -3.67 12.41
CA ALA A 178 23.63 -4.84 11.59
C ALA A 178 23.33 -6.08 12.44
N ASP A 179 22.57 -7.01 11.87
CA ASP A 179 22.41 -8.39 12.35
C ASP A 179 22.45 -9.30 11.10
N PRO A 180 23.66 -9.63 10.61
CA PRO A 180 23.84 -10.36 9.36
C PRO A 180 23.17 -11.75 9.36
N ASP A 181 23.11 -12.41 10.52
CA ASP A 181 22.48 -13.73 10.67
C ASP A 181 20.97 -13.68 10.37
N LYS A 182 20.37 -12.49 10.46
CA LYS A 182 18.95 -12.25 10.15
C LYS A 182 18.74 -11.43 8.87
N GLY A 183 19.81 -11.10 8.14
CA GLY A 183 19.74 -10.24 6.97
C GLY A 183 19.43 -8.77 7.29
N ILE A 184 19.80 -8.28 8.48
CA ILE A 184 19.69 -6.86 8.85
C ILE A 184 20.98 -6.13 8.52
N ILE A 185 20.84 -5.09 7.71
CA ILE A 185 21.89 -4.17 7.29
C ILE A 185 21.89 -2.94 8.22
N GLY A 186 23.08 -2.58 8.71
CA GLY A 186 23.27 -1.56 9.74
C GLY A 186 23.98 -0.28 9.27
N ASP A 187 23.92 0.07 7.99
CA ASP A 187 24.56 1.26 7.43
C ASP A 187 23.57 2.43 7.20
N GLY A 188 22.31 2.27 7.62
CA GLY A 188 21.23 3.22 7.38
C GLY A 188 20.78 3.32 5.91
N GLY A 189 21.31 2.48 5.02
CA GLY A 189 21.07 2.50 3.59
C GLY A 189 19.93 1.58 3.12
N HIS A 190 19.36 0.75 4.00
CA HIS A 190 18.31 -0.19 3.65
C HIS A 190 17.08 -0.05 4.54
N SER A 191 15.91 0.14 3.92
CA SER A 191 14.64 0.25 4.62
C SER A 191 13.97 -1.11 4.79
N TYR A 192 13.18 -1.25 5.86
CA TYR A 192 12.34 -2.40 6.15
C TYR A 192 10.96 -1.90 6.52
N SER A 193 9.91 -2.63 6.17
CA SER A 193 8.59 -2.35 6.76
C SER A 193 8.52 -2.97 8.16
N ILE A 194 7.75 -2.35 9.05
CA ILE A 194 7.45 -2.91 10.37
C ILE A 194 6.09 -3.59 10.29
N LYS A 195 6.08 -4.92 10.39
CA LYS A 195 4.86 -5.74 10.35
C LYS A 195 4.07 -5.66 11.65
N SER A 196 4.77 -5.78 12.78
CA SER A 196 4.13 -5.75 14.10
C SER A 196 5.10 -5.38 15.21
N VAL A 197 4.56 -4.78 16.27
CA VAL A 197 5.27 -4.46 17.50
C VAL A 197 4.45 -4.99 18.67
N ASN A 198 5.10 -5.62 19.64
CA ASN A 198 4.53 -5.91 20.94
C ASN A 198 5.52 -5.53 22.05
N LYS A 199 5.22 -5.89 23.31
CA LYS A 199 6.08 -5.55 24.45
C LYS A 199 7.52 -6.11 24.35
N ASN A 200 7.71 -7.25 23.67
CA ASN A 200 8.95 -8.00 23.69
C ASN A 200 9.58 -8.14 22.29
N THR A 201 8.81 -7.99 21.22
CA THR A 201 9.22 -8.39 19.87
C THR A 201 8.79 -7.34 18.85
N VAL A 202 9.64 -7.15 17.86
CA VAL A 202 9.34 -6.43 16.63
C VAL A 202 9.54 -7.40 15.47
N VAL A 203 8.61 -7.38 14.52
CA VAL A 203 8.71 -8.13 13.26
C VAL A 203 8.82 -7.13 12.12
N VAL A 204 9.88 -7.27 11.32
CA VAL A 204 10.12 -6.45 10.12
C VAL A 204 10.15 -7.32 8.87
N ILE A 205 9.98 -6.70 7.70
CA ILE A 205 9.98 -7.37 6.40
C ILE A 205 11.01 -6.67 5.52
N ASN A 206 11.87 -7.46 4.87
CA ASN A 206 12.88 -6.95 3.95
C ASN A 206 12.23 -6.68 2.59
N PRO A 207 12.37 -5.48 1.99
CA PRO A 207 11.77 -5.18 0.69
C PRO A 207 12.35 -6.00 -0.46
N TRP A 208 13.55 -6.58 -0.33
CA TRP A 208 14.11 -7.47 -1.35
C TRP A 208 13.26 -8.73 -1.56
N ASP A 209 12.61 -9.22 -0.51
CA ASP A 209 11.63 -10.31 -0.57
C ASP A 209 10.64 -10.17 0.59
N THR A 210 9.43 -9.74 0.25
CA THR A 210 8.41 -9.44 1.26
C THR A 210 7.68 -10.66 1.82
N SER A 211 7.99 -11.87 1.33
CA SER A 211 7.45 -13.12 1.91
C SER A 211 8.13 -13.47 3.24
N GLY A 212 9.36 -12.99 3.46
CA GLY A 212 10.16 -13.26 4.65
C GLY A 212 9.79 -12.38 5.85
N LEU A 213 9.70 -13.00 7.03
CA LEU A 213 9.51 -12.29 8.29
C LEU A 213 10.79 -12.35 9.13
N ILE A 214 11.28 -11.18 9.54
CA ILE A 214 12.44 -11.07 10.43
C ILE A 214 11.96 -10.67 11.82
N SER A 215 12.11 -11.57 12.79
CA SER A 215 11.72 -11.35 14.19
C SER A 215 12.94 -11.02 15.06
N MET A 216 12.81 -9.99 15.90
CA MET A 216 13.85 -9.61 16.85
C MET A 216 13.27 -9.12 18.19
N PRO A 217 14.02 -9.25 19.30
CA PRO A 217 13.66 -8.61 20.55
C PRO A 217 13.47 -7.11 20.37
N ARG A 218 12.42 -6.54 20.97
CA ARG A 218 12.16 -5.10 20.93
C ARG A 218 13.34 -4.29 21.48
N SER A 219 14.01 -4.80 22.51
CA SER A 219 15.22 -4.16 23.05
C SER A 219 16.40 -4.19 22.06
N GLN A 220 16.51 -5.19 21.19
CA GLN A 220 17.49 -5.19 20.11
C GLN A 220 17.11 -4.14 19.06
N PHE A 221 15.84 -4.13 18.63
CA PHE A 221 15.31 -3.17 17.67
C PHE A 221 15.54 -1.72 18.13
N GLU A 222 15.12 -1.37 19.35
CA GLU A 222 15.27 0.00 19.89
C GLU A 222 16.72 0.45 20.05
N ARG A 223 17.67 -0.48 20.24
CA ARG A 223 19.11 -0.16 20.25
C ARG A 223 19.69 0.02 18.85
N ALA A 224 19.19 -0.74 17.88
CA ALA A 224 19.74 -0.80 16.52
C ALA A 224 19.15 0.26 15.58
N ILE A 225 17.94 0.72 15.86
CA ILE A 225 17.20 1.60 14.96
C ILE A 225 17.87 2.97 14.82
N ARG A 226 17.92 3.47 13.60
CA ARG A 226 18.38 4.84 13.28
C ARG A 226 17.20 5.73 12.89
N TYR A 227 16.27 5.16 12.13
CA TYR A 227 15.09 5.83 11.61
C TYR A 227 13.88 4.93 11.77
N MET A 228 12.74 5.53 12.16
CA MET A 228 11.43 4.91 11.93
C MET A 228 10.42 5.95 11.52
N THR A 229 9.42 5.47 10.79
CA THR A 229 8.25 6.25 10.46
C THR A 229 6.98 5.40 10.57
N TYR A 230 5.87 6.03 10.93
CA TYR A 230 4.56 5.39 10.83
C TYR A 230 3.47 6.40 10.49
N VAL A 231 2.37 5.90 9.93
CA VAL A 231 1.18 6.71 9.69
C VAL A 231 0.30 6.74 10.94
N ASP A 232 0.16 7.93 11.53
CA ASP A 232 -0.84 8.20 12.57
C ASP A 232 -2.12 8.70 11.89
N ASP A 233 -3.04 7.78 11.63
CA ASP A 233 -4.29 8.05 10.95
C ASP A 233 -5.31 8.80 11.82
N ALA A 234 -5.17 8.77 13.14
CA ALA A 234 -6.00 9.53 14.06
C ALA A 234 -5.56 11.00 14.09
N ALA A 235 -4.26 11.25 14.24
CA ALA A 235 -3.71 12.60 14.26
C ALA A 235 -3.49 13.21 12.86
N LYS A 236 -3.67 12.42 11.79
CA LYS A 236 -3.45 12.82 10.40
C LYS A 236 -2.03 13.30 10.13
N ASN A 237 -1.04 12.59 10.68
CA ASN A 237 0.39 12.88 10.48
C ASN A 237 1.14 11.62 10.03
N VAL A 238 2.25 11.83 9.34
CA VAL A 238 3.31 10.83 9.21
C VAL A 238 4.33 11.12 10.30
N VAL A 239 4.43 10.25 11.31
CA VAL A 239 5.41 10.40 12.37
C VAL A 239 6.76 9.94 11.85
N VAL A 240 7.80 10.73 12.10
CA VAL A 240 9.17 10.45 11.68
C VAL A 240 10.07 10.55 12.92
N TYR A 241 10.90 9.55 13.13
CA TYR A 241 11.85 9.48 14.22
C TYR A 241 13.26 9.34 13.65
N TRP A 242 14.20 10.05 14.27
CA TRP A 242 15.63 9.91 14.06
C TRP A 242 16.33 9.72 15.41
N GLU A 243 17.26 8.77 15.46
CA GLU A 243 18.23 8.58 16.55
C GLU A 243 19.21 9.76 16.66
#